data_AF-A0A537GSP1-F1
#
_entry.id   AF-A0A537GSP1-F1
#
_cell.length_a   1.000
_cell.length_b   1.000
_cell.length_c   1.000
_cell.angle_alpha   90.00
_cell.angle_beta   90.00
_cell.angle_gamma   90.00
#
_symmetry.space_group_name_H-M   'P 1'
#
loop_
_entity.id
_entity.type
_entity.pdbx_description
1 polymer ?
#
loop_
_entity_poly.entity_id
_entity_poly.type
_entity_poly.pdbx_seq_one_letter_code
_entity_poly.pdbx_strand_id
1 'polypeptide(L)'
;MEKIILQDKLVVFLILLVSFAAIFSSATFYALSPRASQPLMAMGIYSRTGLLGYTVPATNSSVTSGDRLNWTLSVTNDMGSAQFVMIIARMANSTFPSSNSSTPSTFPEIVAPERFVGDGETSNIGFNCGCRRQTGRNNRR
;
A
#
# COMPACT_ATOMS: atom_id res chain seq x y z
N MET A 1 43.80 30.40 46.81
CA MET A 1 43.74 28.96 46.48
C MET A 1 42.29 28.50 46.28
N GLU A 2 41.35 28.89 47.16
CA GLU A 2 39.93 28.53 47.09
C GLU A 2 39.18 29.00 45.81
N LYS A 3 39.46 30.22 45.32
CA LYS A 3 38.87 30.72 44.06
C LYS A 3 39.19 29.86 42.83
N ILE A 4 40.40 29.31 42.74
CA ILE A 4 40.84 28.49 41.59
C ILE A 4 40.08 27.16 41.58
N ILE A 5 39.93 26.54 42.75
CA ILE A 5 39.18 25.28 42.93
C ILE A 5 37.70 25.46 42.60
N LEU A 6 37.11 26.62 42.96
CA LEU A 6 35.72 26.94 42.63
C LEU A 6 35.52 27.12 41.11
N GLN A 7 36.51 27.74 40.44
CA GLN A 7 36.49 27.96 39.00
C GLN A 7 36.58 26.64 38.22
N ASP A 8 37.45 25.72 38.62
CA ASP A 8 37.57 24.40 38.01
C ASP A 8 36.29 23.56 38.16
N LYS A 9 35.66 23.59 39.34
CA LYS A 9 34.37 22.91 39.56
C LYS A 9 33.25 23.48 38.70
N LEU A 10 33.23 24.79 38.51
CA LEU A 10 32.23 25.47 37.69
C LEU A 10 32.43 25.15 36.20
N VAL A 11 33.68 25.06 35.74
CA VAL A 11 34.02 24.64 34.38
C VAL A 11 33.59 23.18 34.13
N VAL A 12 33.91 22.26 35.05
CA VAL A 12 33.50 20.85 34.95
C VAL A 12 31.98 20.71 34.94
N PHE A 13 31.28 21.47 35.81
CA PHE A 13 29.83 21.50 35.83
C PHE A 13 29.23 21.98 34.50
N LEU A 14 29.76 23.06 33.93
CA LEU A 14 29.31 23.58 32.63
C LEU A 14 29.54 22.57 31.50
N ILE A 15 30.69 21.90 31.47
CA ILE A 15 30.99 20.86 30.46
C ILE A 15 29.98 19.72 30.56
N LEU A 16 29.70 19.23 31.78
CA LEU A 16 28.72 18.19 32.00
C LEU A 16 27.31 18.65 31.60
N LEU A 17 26.90 19.86 31.99
CA LEU A 17 25.60 20.42 31.66
C LEU A 17 25.38 20.49 30.15
N VAL A 18 26.35 21.04 29.41
CA VAL A 18 26.27 21.16 27.94
C VAL A 18 26.25 19.78 27.29
N SER A 19 27.06 18.85 27.78
CA SER A 19 27.10 17.47 27.26
C SER A 19 25.77 16.75 27.48
N PHE A 20 25.21 16.85 28.69
CA PHE A 20 23.89 16.27 29.00
C PHE A 20 22.80 16.93 28.15
N ALA A 21 22.80 18.25 28.02
CA ALA A 21 21.83 18.96 27.18
C ALA A 21 21.89 18.52 25.71
N ALA A 22 23.11 18.34 25.15
CA ALA A 22 23.30 17.88 23.79
C ALA A 22 22.80 16.43 23.58
N ILE A 23 23.13 15.53 24.50
CA ILE A 23 22.67 14.12 24.46
C ILE A 23 21.15 14.06 24.57
N PHE A 24 20.58 14.79 25.54
CA PHE A 24 19.13 14.81 25.75
C PHE A 24 18.42 15.36 24.53
N SER A 25 18.87 16.50 23.99
CA SER A 25 18.34 17.11 22.77
C SER A 25 18.37 16.17 21.57
N SER A 26 19.47 15.44 21.37
CA SER A 26 19.58 14.44 20.30
C SER A 26 18.58 13.29 20.48
N ALA A 27 18.42 12.79 21.71
CA ALA A 27 17.47 11.72 22.02
C ALA A 27 16.02 12.17 21.84
N THR A 28 15.64 13.36 22.30
CA THR A 28 14.31 13.92 22.06
C THR A 28 14.10 14.19 20.58
N PHE A 29 15.09 14.73 19.86
CA PHE A 29 14.99 14.92 18.42
C PHE A 29 14.75 13.60 17.70
N TYR A 30 15.47 12.53 18.05
CA TYR A 30 15.26 11.21 17.45
C TYR A 30 13.89 10.62 17.78
N ALA A 31 13.43 10.76 19.03
CA ALA A 31 12.15 10.20 19.47
C ALA A 31 10.94 10.97 18.91
N LEU A 32 11.08 12.28 18.70
CA LEU A 32 10.00 13.18 18.30
C LEU A 32 10.03 13.53 16.81
N SER A 33 11.17 13.37 16.13
CA SER A 33 11.23 13.59 14.69
C SER A 33 10.44 12.49 13.99
N PRO A 34 9.39 12.85 13.23
CA PRO A 34 8.73 11.89 12.37
C PRO A 34 9.78 11.33 11.41
N ARG A 35 9.75 10.00 11.20
CA ARG A 35 10.54 9.41 10.12
C ARG A 35 10.16 10.13 8.84
N ALA A 36 11.15 10.46 8.02
CA ALA A 36 10.90 10.95 6.67
C ALA A 36 10.24 9.82 5.86
N SER A 37 8.92 9.69 5.97
CA SER A 37 8.15 8.79 5.12
C SER A 37 7.87 9.52 3.82
N GLN A 38 8.26 8.92 2.71
CA GLN A 38 7.89 9.44 1.41
C GLN A 38 6.41 9.11 1.19
N PRO A 39 5.58 10.10 0.79
CA PRO A 39 4.18 9.85 0.47
C PRO A 39 4.05 8.69 -0.52
N LEU A 40 3.36 7.63 -0.11
CA LEU A 40 3.20 6.41 -0.90
C LEU A 40 1.75 5.96 -0.93
N MET A 41 1.32 5.53 -2.11
CA MET A 41 0.15 4.67 -2.27
C MET A 41 0.59 3.38 -2.96
N ALA A 42 0.24 2.24 -2.38
CA ALA A 42 0.60 0.94 -2.89
C ALA A 42 -0.63 0.05 -3.03
N MET A 43 -0.63 -0.84 -4.03
CA MET A 43 -1.71 -1.77 -4.30
C MET A 43 -1.17 -3.19 -4.52
N GLY A 44 -1.86 -4.19 -4.00
CA GLY A 44 -1.53 -5.61 -4.18
C GLY A 44 -2.76 -6.47 -4.38
N ILE A 45 -2.70 -7.45 -5.29
CA ILE A 45 -3.78 -8.40 -5.54
C ILE A 45 -3.44 -9.75 -4.90
N TYR A 46 -4.35 -10.28 -4.11
CA TYR A 46 -4.23 -11.57 -3.42
C TYR A 46 -5.35 -12.51 -3.87
N SER A 47 -5.01 -13.80 -4.01
CA SER A 47 -5.99 -14.88 -4.19
C SER A 47 -6.03 -15.77 -2.94
N ARG A 48 -6.96 -16.74 -2.88
CA ARG A 48 -7.10 -17.67 -1.76
C ARG A 48 -5.81 -18.42 -1.37
N THR A 49 -4.84 -18.56 -2.27
CA THR A 49 -3.54 -19.23 -2.01
C THR A 49 -2.42 -18.26 -1.63
N GLY A 50 -2.72 -16.98 -1.40
CA GLY A 50 -1.74 -15.94 -1.07
C GLY A 50 -1.48 -14.97 -2.23
N LEU A 51 -0.39 -14.22 -2.12
CA LEU A 51 0.04 -13.24 -3.11
C LEU A 51 0.21 -13.96 -4.47
N LEU A 52 -0.71 -13.71 -5.42
CA LEU A 52 -0.41 -13.96 -6.83
C LEU A 52 0.51 -12.82 -7.28
N GLY A 53 1.72 -12.82 -6.72
CA GLY A 53 2.72 -11.82 -6.97
C GLY A 53 3.25 -11.95 -8.39
N TYR A 54 3.62 -10.82 -8.98
CA TYR A 54 4.39 -10.68 -10.21
C TYR A 54 5.70 -11.51 -10.24
N THR A 55 6.11 -12.10 -9.11
CA THR A 55 7.37 -12.84 -8.95
C THR A 55 7.27 -14.32 -9.30
N VAL A 56 6.08 -14.94 -9.24
CA VAL A 56 5.88 -16.32 -9.67
C VAL A 56 4.58 -16.38 -10.46
N PRO A 57 4.62 -16.43 -11.81
CA PRO A 57 3.41 -16.68 -12.57
C PRO A 57 2.81 -17.98 -12.06
N ALA A 58 1.54 -17.95 -11.66
CA ALA A 58 0.85 -19.15 -11.22
C ALA A 58 0.81 -20.12 -12.40
N THR A 59 1.76 -21.05 -12.41
CA THR A 59 2.05 -21.99 -13.49
C THR A 59 0.89 -22.94 -13.76
N ASN A 60 -0.08 -23.02 -12.84
CA ASN A 60 -1.30 -23.82 -12.94
C ASN A 60 -2.56 -23.04 -12.51
N SER A 61 -2.72 -21.79 -12.98
CA SER A 61 -3.92 -20.97 -12.69
C SER A 61 -5.06 -21.22 -13.69
N SER A 62 -5.37 -22.48 -13.99
CA SER A 62 -6.57 -22.80 -14.78
C SER A 62 -7.81 -22.63 -13.90
N VAL A 63 -8.72 -21.76 -14.34
CA VAL A 63 -10.02 -21.56 -13.70
C VAL A 63 -11.07 -22.29 -14.53
N THR A 64 -11.85 -23.17 -13.91
CA THR A 64 -12.90 -23.88 -14.65
C THR A 64 -14.06 -22.93 -14.91
N SER A 65 -14.64 -23.01 -16.11
CA SER A 65 -15.87 -22.25 -16.41
C SER A 65 -16.98 -22.66 -15.43
N GLY A 66 -17.58 -21.69 -14.76
CA GLY A 66 -18.57 -21.90 -13.70
C GLY A 66 -18.03 -21.68 -12.29
N ASP A 67 -16.71 -21.66 -12.10
CA ASP A 67 -16.10 -21.38 -10.80
C ASP A 67 -16.31 -19.92 -10.40
N ARG A 68 -16.61 -19.72 -9.11
CA ARG A 68 -16.60 -18.39 -8.48
C ARG A 68 -15.23 -18.14 -7.87
N LEU A 69 -14.53 -17.15 -8.40
CA LEU A 69 -13.28 -16.63 -7.86
C LEU A 69 -13.57 -15.55 -6.83
N ASN A 70 -12.90 -15.62 -5.69
CA ASN A 70 -12.92 -14.56 -4.68
C ASN A 70 -11.55 -13.88 -4.68
N TRP A 71 -11.55 -12.60 -5.01
CA TRP A 71 -10.35 -11.76 -5.10
C TRP A 71 -10.31 -10.81 -3.92
N THR A 72 -9.10 -10.50 -3.47
CA THR A 72 -8.88 -9.45 -2.46
C THR A 72 -7.80 -8.51 -2.97
N LEU A 73 -8.15 -7.24 -3.12
CA LEU A 73 -7.19 -6.18 -3.39
C LEU A 73 -6.85 -5.48 -2.07
N SER A 74 -5.56 -5.33 -1.77
CA SER A 74 -5.11 -4.50 -0.67
C SER A 74 -4.61 -3.16 -1.21
N VAL A 75 -5.02 -2.08 -0.57
CA VAL A 75 -4.55 -0.72 -0.84
C VAL A 75 -3.97 -0.14 0.43
N THR A 76 -2.71 0.25 0.39
CA THR A 76 -2.01 0.92 1.49
C THR A 76 -1.85 2.40 1.16
N ASN A 77 -2.16 3.25 2.13
CA ASN A 77 -2.02 4.69 2.03
C ASN A 77 -1.08 5.21 3.12
N ASP A 78 -0.02 5.89 2.71
CA ASP A 78 0.93 6.58 3.58
C ASP A 78 1.23 7.97 3.00
N MET A 79 0.17 8.70 2.62
CA MET A 79 0.25 10.00 1.96
C MET A 79 0.22 11.20 2.93
N GLY A 80 0.19 10.95 4.24
CA GLY A 80 0.04 11.97 5.29
C GLY A 80 -1.41 12.47 5.48
N SER A 81 -2.38 11.85 4.83
CA SER A 81 -3.81 12.18 4.93
C SER A 81 -4.68 11.03 4.41
N ALA A 82 -5.95 11.01 4.80
CA ALA A 82 -6.92 10.06 4.27
C ALA A 82 -7.16 10.30 2.76
N GLN A 83 -7.18 9.23 1.97
CA GLN A 83 -7.38 9.28 0.53
C GLN A 83 -8.68 8.57 0.13
N PHE A 84 -9.39 9.14 -0.84
CA PHE A 84 -10.51 8.48 -1.50
C PHE A 84 -9.98 7.62 -2.65
N VAL A 85 -10.34 6.35 -2.67
CA VAL A 85 -9.91 5.38 -3.67
C VAL A 85 -11.13 4.72 -4.30
N MET A 86 -11.17 4.72 -5.64
CA MET A 86 -12.10 3.94 -6.45
C MET A 86 -11.31 2.89 -7.22
N ILE A 87 -11.69 1.63 -7.08
CA ILE A 87 -11.05 0.53 -7.79
C ILE A 87 -12.02 0.02 -8.84
N ILE A 88 -11.62 0.03 -10.11
CA ILE A 88 -12.46 -0.49 -11.19
C ILE A 88 -11.89 -1.83 -11.64
N ALA A 89 -12.55 -2.92 -11.26
CA ALA A 89 -12.15 -4.27 -11.68
C ALA A 89 -12.82 -4.64 -13.00
N ARG A 90 -12.02 -5.05 -13.99
CA ARG A 90 -12.47 -5.44 -15.33
C ARG A 90 -11.90 -6.81 -15.70
N MET A 91 -12.65 -7.58 -16.51
CA MET A 91 -12.20 -8.89 -16.98
C MET A 91 -12.55 -9.09 -18.44
N ALA A 92 -11.62 -9.64 -19.21
CA ALA A 92 -11.77 -9.89 -20.63
C ALA A 92 -11.00 -11.15 -21.05
N ASN A 93 -11.30 -11.65 -22.25
CA ASN A 93 -10.51 -12.68 -22.91
C ASN A 93 -9.21 -12.08 -23.48
N SER A 94 -8.17 -12.90 -23.67
CA SER A 94 -6.87 -12.51 -24.22
C SER A 94 -6.92 -11.93 -25.64
N THR A 95 -8.05 -12.08 -26.33
CA THR A 95 -8.29 -11.51 -27.66
C THR A 95 -8.65 -10.02 -27.63
N PHE A 96 -8.99 -9.46 -26.46
CA PHE A 96 -9.23 -8.02 -26.35
C PHE A 96 -7.90 -7.25 -26.32
N PRO A 97 -7.84 -6.06 -26.93
CA PRO A 97 -6.62 -5.25 -26.92
C PRO A 97 -6.26 -4.82 -25.49
N SER A 98 -4.99 -4.96 -25.13
CA SER A 98 -4.48 -4.50 -23.83
C SER A 98 -4.57 -2.98 -23.70
N SER A 99 -4.70 -2.51 -22.46
CA SER A 99 -4.54 -1.10 -22.12
C SER A 99 -3.07 -0.68 -22.18
N ASN A 100 -2.82 0.60 -22.42
CA ASN A 100 -1.52 1.25 -22.24
C ASN A 100 -1.69 2.59 -21.50
N SER A 101 -0.59 3.32 -21.29
CA SER A 101 -0.57 4.57 -20.52
C SER A 101 -1.41 5.70 -21.11
N SER A 102 -1.75 5.64 -22.40
CA SER A 102 -2.53 6.68 -23.11
C SER A 102 -3.90 6.19 -23.57
N THR A 103 -4.15 4.88 -23.59
CA THR A 103 -5.40 4.28 -24.04
C THR A 103 -5.88 3.22 -23.04
N PRO A 104 -6.99 3.49 -22.30
CA PRO A 104 -7.56 2.54 -21.37
C PRO A 104 -8.19 1.36 -22.12
N SER A 105 -8.30 0.21 -21.43
CA SER A 105 -8.95 -0.96 -22.02
C SER A 105 -10.46 -0.78 -22.07
N THR A 106 -11.10 -1.33 -23.09
CA THR A 106 -12.57 -1.36 -23.25
C THR A 106 -13.20 -2.59 -22.58
N PHE A 107 -12.50 -3.18 -21.61
CA PHE A 107 -12.97 -4.38 -20.93
C PHE A 107 -14.26 -4.10 -20.15
N PRO A 108 -15.21 -5.04 -20.10
CA PRO A 108 -16.40 -4.87 -19.30
C PRO A 108 -16.03 -4.78 -17.81
N GLU A 109 -16.67 -3.84 -17.13
CA GLU A 109 -16.55 -3.66 -15.69
C GLU A 109 -17.31 -4.77 -14.95
N ILE A 110 -16.66 -5.32 -13.93
CA ILE A 110 -17.26 -6.30 -13.02
C ILE A 110 -17.82 -5.57 -11.80
N VAL A 111 -17.01 -4.70 -11.20
CA VAL A 111 -17.33 -3.99 -9.97
C VAL A 111 -16.45 -2.74 -9.84
N ALA A 112 -16.98 -1.71 -9.18
CA ALA A 112 -16.26 -0.49 -8.83
C ALA A 112 -16.40 -0.13 -7.34
N PRO A 113 -15.77 -0.87 -6.40
CA PRO A 113 -15.83 -0.50 -4.99
C PRO A 113 -15.11 0.83 -4.71
N GLU A 114 -15.72 1.62 -3.84
CA GLU A 114 -15.18 2.88 -3.34
C GLU A 114 -14.81 2.74 -1.87
N ARG A 115 -13.70 3.39 -1.46
CA ARG A 115 -13.23 3.32 -0.08
C ARG A 115 -12.40 4.55 0.29
N PHE A 116 -12.58 5.03 1.51
CA PHE A 116 -11.61 5.91 2.16
C PHE A 116 -10.56 5.07 2.87
N VAL A 117 -9.29 5.35 2.63
CA VAL A 117 -8.15 4.70 3.28
C VAL A 117 -7.43 5.75 4.12
N GLY A 118 -7.38 5.55 5.43
CA GLY A 118 -6.68 6.44 6.35
C GLY A 118 -5.17 6.49 6.10
N ASP A 119 -4.50 7.47 6.69
CA ASP A 119 -3.05 7.55 6.65
C ASP A 119 -2.42 6.43 7.50
N GLY A 120 -1.39 5.77 6.97
CA GLY A 120 -0.78 4.55 7.53
C GLY A 120 -1.69 3.31 7.50
N GLU A 121 -2.86 3.38 6.86
CA GLU A 121 -3.83 2.28 6.83
C GLU A 121 -3.64 1.39 5.59
N THR A 122 -3.94 0.09 5.74
CA THR A 122 -4.14 -0.83 4.62
C THR A 122 -5.58 -1.34 4.60
N SER A 123 -6.29 -1.09 3.50
CA SER A 123 -7.67 -1.54 3.30
C SER A 123 -7.72 -2.76 2.39
N ASN A 124 -8.51 -3.77 2.77
CA ASN A 124 -8.73 -4.99 1.98
C ASN A 124 -10.12 -4.98 1.34
N ILE A 125 -10.15 -5.09 0.03
CA ILE A 125 -11.34 -4.91 -0.79
C ILE A 125 -11.60 -6.21 -1.53
N GLY A 126 -12.61 -6.93 -1.04
CA GLY A 126 -13.01 -8.23 -1.57
C GLY A 126 -14.03 -8.10 -2.69
N PHE A 127 -13.86 -8.85 -3.78
CA PHE A 127 -14.87 -8.97 -4.82
C PHE A 127 -14.94 -10.37 -5.40
N ASN A 128 -16.15 -10.79 -5.78
CA ASN A 128 -16.40 -12.08 -6.38
C ASN A 128 -16.62 -11.93 -7.88
N CYS A 129 -15.96 -12.76 -8.67
CA CYS A 129 -16.20 -12.85 -10.11
C CYS A 129 -16.32 -14.31 -10.54
N GLY A 130 -16.93 -14.57 -11.70
CA GLY A 130 -17.01 -15.92 -12.26
C GLY A 130 -16.79 -15.91 -13.77
N CYS A 131 -16.10 -16.93 -14.28
CA CYS A 131 -15.88 -17.10 -15.70
C CYS A 131 -17.01 -17.97 -16.27
N ARG A 132 -17.82 -17.43 -17.18
CA ARG A 132 -18.85 -18.20 -17.88
C ARG A 132 -18.50 -18.33 -19.36
N ARG A 133 -18.60 -19.55 -19.88
CA ARG A 133 -18.54 -19.79 -21.33
C ARG A 133 -19.74 -19.10 -21.98
N GLN A 134 -19.50 -18.14 -22.86
CA GLN A 134 -20.57 -17.61 -23.71
C GLN A 134 -20.90 -18.66 -24.77
N THR A 135 -21.92 -19.48 -24.54
CA THR A 135 -22.53 -20.26 -25.61
C THR A 135 -23.36 -19.30 -26.45
N GLY A 136 -22.98 -19.09 -27.71
CA GLY A 136 -23.69 -18.20 -28.63
C GLY A 136 -25.19 -18.51 -28.62
N ARG A 137 -25.99 -17.49 -28.31
CA ARG A 137 -27.44 -17.56 -28.45
C ARG A 137 -27.73 -17.60 -29.94
N ASN A 138 -27.89 -18.80 -30.50
CA ASN A 138 -28.35 -18.97 -31.87
C ASN A 138 -29.72 -18.28 -32.00
N ASN A 139 -29.76 -17.14 -32.67
CA ASN A 139 -31.00 -16.54 -33.16
C ASN A 139 -31.57 -17.48 -34.23
N ARG A 140 -32.46 -18.38 -33.82
CA ARG A 140 -33.40 -19.00 -34.75
C ARG A 140 -34.42 -17.93 -35.12
N ARG A 141 -34.26 -17.37 -36.32
CA ARG A 141 -35.39 -16.89 -37.12
C ARG A 141 -36.09 -18.10 -37.73
#